data_AF-A0A4Q5Y8B4-F1
#
_entry.id   AF-A0A4Q5Y8B4-F1
#
_cell.length_a   1.000
_cell.length_b   1.000
_cell.length_c   1.000
_cell.angle_alpha   90.00
_cell.angle_beta   90.00
_cell.angle_gamma   90.00
#
_symmetry.space_group_name_H-M   'P 1'
#
loop_
_entity.id
_entity.type
_entity.pdbx_description
1 polymer ?
#
loop_
_entity_poly.entity_id
_entity_poly.type
_entity_poly.pdbx_seq_one_letter_code
_entity_poly.pdbx_strand_id
1 'polypeptide(L)' 'MKPIVQISLDLTNIDEALETAALAMRAGVDWLEAGTPLILAEGLHGVRKLREAFPNVPIVADLKTMDGGYLEVEMMAKAG' A
#
# COMPACT_ATOMS: atom_id res chain seq x y z
N MET A 1 8.22 11.21 -21.38
CA MET A 1 7.91 10.13 -20.41
C MET A 1 6.45 10.30 -20.00
N LYS A 2 5.66 9.22 -19.91
CA LYS A 2 4.26 9.31 -19.45
C LYS A 2 4.27 9.46 -17.92
N PRO A 3 3.46 10.36 -17.33
CA PRO A 3 3.32 10.45 -15.87
C PRO A 3 2.79 9.14 -15.27
N ILE A 4 3.25 8.80 -14.07
CA ILE A 4 2.74 7.71 -13.24
C ILE A 4 1.59 8.26 -12.39
N VAL A 5 0.47 7.57 -12.35
CA VAL A 5 -0.66 7.85 -11.46
C VAL A 5 -0.61 6.87 -10.29
N GLN A 6 -0.54 7.40 -9.07
CA GLN A 6 -0.61 6.65 -7.81
C GLN A 6 -1.88 7.02 -7.06
N ILE A 7 -2.51 6.05 -6.41
CA ILE A 7 -3.59 6.27 -5.46
C ILE A 7 -3.14 5.94 -4.03
N SER A 8 -3.42 6.84 -3.09
CA SER A 8 -3.28 6.56 -1.66
C SER A 8 -4.54 5.91 -1.11
N LEU A 9 -4.37 4.78 -0.43
CA LEU A 9 -5.42 4.09 0.30
C LEU A 9 -5.42 4.55 1.76
N ASP A 10 -5.86 5.80 1.99
CA ASP A 10 -5.97 6.41 3.32
C ASP A 10 -7.24 5.95 4.07
N LEU A 11 -7.34 4.64 4.26
CA LEU A 11 -8.47 3.96 4.87
C LEU A 11 -8.01 3.18 6.10
N THR A 12 -8.92 2.83 7.01
CA THR A 12 -8.57 2.07 8.23
C THR A 12 -9.07 0.63 8.23
N ASN A 13 -9.78 0.21 7.18
CA ASN A 13 -10.31 -1.13 7.03
C ASN A 13 -9.71 -1.80 5.77
N ILE A 14 -9.21 -3.02 5.92
CA ILE A 14 -8.55 -3.71 4.82
C ILE A 14 -9.48 -4.11 3.66
N ASP A 15 -10.73 -4.46 3.94
CA ASP A 15 -11.67 -4.87 2.89
C ASP A 15 -12.03 -3.67 2.00
N GLU A 16 -12.28 -2.50 2.60
CA GLU A 16 -12.51 -1.24 1.89
C GLU A 16 -11.28 -0.81 1.07
N ALA A 17 -10.07 -1.00 1.62
CA ALA A 17 -8.83 -0.70 0.90
C ALA A 17 -8.64 -1.61 -0.32
N LEU A 18 -8.96 -2.90 -0.22
CA LEU A 18 -8.89 -3.84 -1.33
C LEU A 18 -9.92 -3.53 -2.42
N GLU A 19 -11.15 -3.19 -2.03
CA GLU A 19 -12.21 -2.77 -2.97
C GLU A 19 -11.82 -1.49 -3.72
N THR A 20 -11.31 -0.50 -2.99
CA THR A 20 -10.86 0.78 -3.56
C THR A 20 -9.67 0.59 -4.49
N ALA A 21 -8.68 -0.22 -4.09
CA ALA A 21 -7.55 -0.58 -4.93
C ALA A 21 -8.00 -1.25 -6.23
N ALA A 22 -8.93 -2.21 -6.14
CA ALA A 22 -9.45 -2.90 -7.32
C ALA A 22 -10.17 -1.94 -8.28
N LEU A 23 -10.92 -0.97 -7.75
CA LEU A 23 -11.54 0.08 -8.56
C LEU A 23 -10.49 0.96 -9.26
N ALA A 24 -9.46 1.39 -8.53
CA ALA A 24 -8.38 2.21 -9.06
C ALA A 24 -7.60 1.50 -10.17
N MET A 25 -7.28 0.22 -10.00
CA MET A 25 -6.62 -0.58 -11.05
C MET A 25 -7.46 -0.65 -12.32
N ARG A 26 -8.80 -0.83 -12.21
CA ARG A 26 -9.70 -0.80 -13.36
C ARG A 26 -9.76 0.58 -14.03
N ALA A 27 -9.58 1.64 -13.27
CA ALA A 27 -9.53 3.02 -13.79
C ALA A 27 -8.19 3.37 -14.45
N GLY A 28 -7.19 2.48 -14.39
CA GLY A 28 -5.89 2.68 -15.01
C GLY A 28 -4.86 3.41 -14.15
N VAL A 29 -5.01 3.36 -12.81
CA VAL A 29 -3.95 3.75 -11.87
C VAL A 29 -2.76 2.80 -12.03
N ASP A 30 -1.55 3.36 -11.97
CA ASP A 30 -0.32 2.59 -12.15
C ASP A 30 0.12 1.94 -10.83
N TRP A 31 0.14 2.70 -9.73
CA TRP A 31 0.70 2.31 -8.43
C TRP A 31 -0.32 2.42 -7.29
N LEU A 32 -0.18 1.53 -6.30
CA LEU A 32 -0.96 1.58 -5.07
C LEU A 32 -0.08 2.06 -3.92
N GLU A 33 -0.66 2.80 -2.99
CA GLU A 33 -0.01 3.20 -1.75
C GLU A 33 -0.85 2.77 -0.56
N ALA A 34 -0.25 1.98 0.34
CA ALA A 34 -0.78 1.79 1.67
C ALA A 34 -0.53 3.06 2.46
N GLY A 35 -1.57 3.91 2.54
CA GLY A 35 -1.50 5.19 3.23
C GLY A 35 -1.24 5.03 4.73
N THR A 36 -0.75 6.08 5.38
CA THR A 36 -0.44 6.03 6.82
C THR A 36 -1.61 5.57 7.69
N PRO A 37 -2.89 5.97 7.48
CA PRO A 37 -4.02 5.45 8.25
C PRO A 37 -4.17 3.92 8.14
N LEU A 38 -3.97 3.35 6.95
CA LEU A 38 -4.05 1.91 6.73
C LEU A 38 -2.91 1.17 7.44
N ILE A 39 -1.71 1.73 7.35
CA ILE A 39 -0.54 1.21 8.07
C ILE A 39 -0.76 1.26 9.59
N LEU A 40 -1.34 2.33 10.13
CA LEU A 40 -1.61 2.44 11.56
C LEU A 40 -2.71 1.47 12.03
N ALA A 41 -3.71 1.21 11.19
CA ALA A 41 -4.83 0.32 11.53
C ALA A 41 -4.47 -1.17 11.38
N GLU A 42 -3.78 -1.53 10.30
CA GLU A 42 -3.56 -2.94 9.91
C GLU A 42 -2.09 -3.39 10.06
N GLY A 43 -1.16 -2.43 10.11
CA GLY A 43 0.27 -2.72 10.11
C GLY A 43 0.70 -3.57 8.91
N LEU A 44 1.55 -4.57 9.18
CA LEU A 44 2.08 -5.47 8.15
C LEU A 44 0.98 -6.30 7.45
N HIS A 45 -0.18 -6.48 8.08
CA HIS A 45 -1.29 -7.24 7.49
C HIS A 45 -1.83 -6.54 6.24
N GLY A 46 -1.97 -5.21 6.28
CA GLY A 46 -2.50 -4.43 5.16
C GLY A 46 -1.62 -4.56 3.91
N VAL A 47 -0.30 -4.43 4.07
CA VAL A 47 0.65 -4.58 2.96
C VAL A 47 0.64 -6.01 2.39
N ARG A 48 0.62 -7.05 3.24
CA ARG A 48 0.50 -8.45 2.79
C ARG A 48 -0.75 -8.67 1.93
N LYS A 49 -1.90 -8.17 2.40
CA LYS A 49 -3.17 -8.32 1.68
C LYS A 49 -3.16 -7.60 0.34
N LEU A 50 -2.59 -6.40 0.27
CA LEU A 50 -2.40 -5.68 -0.99
C LEU A 50 -1.47 -6.45 -1.95
N ARG A 51 -0.34 -6.98 -1.48
CA ARG A 51 0.56 -7.81 -2.30
C ARG A 51 -0.12 -9.09 -2.78
N GLU A 52 -0.87 -9.78 -1.92
CA GLU A 52 -1.64 -10.99 -2.29
C GLU A 52 -2.64 -10.70 -3.41
N ALA A 53 -3.38 -9.59 -3.30
CA ALA A 53 -4.41 -9.21 -4.28
C ALA A 53 -3.82 -8.63 -5.58
N PHE A 54 -2.69 -7.92 -5.49
CA PHE A 54 -2.07 -7.19 -6.60
C PHE A 54 -0.59 -7.54 -6.78
N PRO A 55 -0.26 -8.82 -7.11
CA PRO A 55 1.10 -9.33 -7.04
C PRO A 55 2.10 -8.63 -7.98
N ASN A 56 1.61 -8.03 -9.07
CA ASN A 56 2.45 -7.39 -10.08
C ASN A 56 2.37 -5.85 -10.04
N VAL A 57 1.66 -5.29 -9.07
CA VAL A 57 1.51 -3.84 -8.95
C VAL A 57 2.58 -3.30 -7.99
N PRO A 58 3.25 -2.19 -8.31
CA PRO A 58 4.09 -1.48 -7.35
C PRO A 58 3.26 -0.98 -6.17
N ILE A 59 3.72 -1.27 -4.95
CA ILE A 59 3.07 -0.88 -3.71
C ILE A 59 4.04 0.00 -2.93
N VAL A 60 3.57 1.19 -2.55
CA VAL A 60 4.28 2.09 -1.63
C VAL A 60 3.75 1.87 -0.23
N ALA A 61 4.63 1.67 0.75
CA ALA A 61 4.27 1.72 2.17
C ALA A 61 4.61 3.11 2.72
N ASP A 62 3.58 3.94 2.94
CA ASP A 62 3.72 5.31 3.42
C ASP A 62 3.86 5.37 4.95
N LEU A 63 4.96 4.77 5.42
CA LEU A 63 5.31 4.66 6.83
C LEU A 63 5.54 6.01 7.50
N LYS A 64 5.96 7.02 6.73
CA LYS A 64 6.51 8.29 7.25
C LYS A 64 7.56 8.05 8.33
N THR A 65 8.40 7.04 8.13
CA THR A 65 9.43 6.60 9.07
C THR A 65 10.28 7.77 9.55
N MET A 66 10.30 7.96 10.86
CA MET A 66 11.09 9.00 11.52
C MET A 66 12.34 8.43 12.21
N ASP A 67 12.25 7.21 12.74
CA ASP A 67 13.37 6.47 13.39
C ASP A 67 13.28 4.98 13.04
N GLY A 68 14.33 4.19 13.31
CA GLY A 68 14.31 2.76 13.05
C GLY A 68 14.27 2.38 11.56
N GLY A 69 14.73 3.27 10.68
CA GLY A 69 14.61 3.18 9.22
C GLY A 69 14.90 1.81 8.61
N TYR A 70 15.97 1.14 9.07
CA TYR A 70 16.29 -0.20 8.58
C TYR A 70 15.21 -1.23 8.94
N LEU A 71 14.80 -1.27 10.21
CA LEU A 71 13.87 -2.28 10.70
C LEU A 71 12.46 -2.07 10.12
N GLU A 72 11.96 -0.83 10.10
CA GLU A 72 10.63 -0.54 9.58
C GLU A 72 10.51 -0.87 8.08
N VAL A 73 11.52 -0.49 7.28
CA VAL A 73 11.57 -0.83 5.86
C VAL A 73 11.70 -2.33 5.66
N GLU A 74 12.55 -3.02 6.43
CA GLU A 74 12.72 -4.47 6.31
C GLU A 74 11.41 -5.22 6.62
N MET A 75 10.68 -4.79 7.65
CA MET A 75 9.39 -5.38 8.03
C MET A 75 8.35 -5.22 6.91
N MET A 76 8.24 -4.04 6.31
CA MET A 76 7.31 -3.79 5.20
C MET A 76 7.74 -4.47 3.91
N ALA A 77 9.03 -4.46 3.58
CA ALA A 77 9.55 -5.13 2.39
C ALA A 77 9.34 -6.66 2.45
N LYS A 78 9.45 -7.27 3.63
CA LYS A 78 9.11 -8.69 3.85
C LYS A 78 7.60 -8.95 3.81
N ALA A 79 6.76 -7.93 4.01
CA ALA A 79 5.31 -8.05 3.93
C ALA A 79 4.82 -8.11 2.46
N GLY A 80 5.49 -7.42 1.54
CA GLY A 80 5.25 -7.59 0.11
C GLY A 80 5.34 -6.33 -0.74
#